data_AF-A0A1H2TJE9-F1
#
_entry.id   AF-A0A1H2TJE9-F1
#
_cell.length_a   1.000
_cell.length_b   1.000
_cell.length_c   1.000
_cell.angle_alpha   90.00
_cell.angle_beta   90.00
_cell.angle_gamma   90.00
#
_symmetry.space_group_name_H-M   'P 1'
#
loop_
_entity.id
_entity.type
_entity.pdbx_description
1 polymer ?
#
loop_
_entity_poly.entity_id
_entity_poly.type
_entity_poly.pdbx_seq_one_letter_code
_entity_poly.pdbx_strand_id
1 'polypeptide(L)'
;MQIPQEIENMTTAWRGHEKFAIWLIKKLQPSTIVDLGIDYGFSTFSLALPKIGTVYGIDSFQGDQNTGYRDTYGEVMKTKAVLYERYGIEVQIIKDDFTKVSKKWKKKIDLLHIDGGHTYCSVKTDFLHWFPHVKENGVILMHDVVSFPEVKKVYHESNLYRCYFSHSAGLGVLSRNKEIIETIANKYDLEVEFPDHHKTVCFIHTCTINNWLEILARQLERLNSTGLYEKLDAIFLNIATDQVNKNVDIVERLNAKGLVRKYDKIQFCITHDIDRWERSTLEWLHQYCKTSTHNVRVLYFHTKGVRRFGTPYESNVCDWINLMETVLIDHYKICLKYLKEVDICGVNYSEYPKYHFSGNFWWANSDYIKQLNAKIGSTYHCPEFWALNHDSVKFCCIFDSKIDHYQTPFPDNLIPRHFQPTFYVGTGAKSR
;
A
#
# COMPACT_ATOMS: atom_id res chain seq x y z
N MET A 1 -35.96 11.37 -7.72
CA MET A 1 -36.23 9.92 -7.61
C MET A 1 -36.53 9.68 -6.15
N GLN A 2 -37.73 9.18 -5.84
CA GLN A 2 -38.09 8.83 -4.47
C GLN A 2 -37.36 7.55 -4.09
N ILE A 3 -36.87 7.47 -2.85
CA ILE A 3 -36.18 6.28 -2.34
C ILE A 3 -37.26 5.24 -1.99
N PRO A 4 -37.15 3.98 -2.42
CA PRO A 4 -38.05 2.90 -2.01
C PRO A 4 -38.19 2.79 -0.50
N GLN A 5 -39.40 2.53 0.00
CA GLN A 5 -39.66 2.35 1.44
C GLN A 5 -38.84 1.20 2.03
N GLU A 6 -38.57 0.17 1.23
CA GLU A 6 -37.71 -0.97 1.60
C GLU A 6 -36.29 -0.53 1.98
N ILE A 7 -35.77 0.54 1.37
CA ILE A 7 -34.47 1.14 1.72
C ILE A 7 -34.66 2.20 2.82
N GLU A 8 -35.70 3.02 2.71
CA GLU A 8 -35.97 4.12 3.64
C GLU A 8 -36.16 3.66 5.09
N ASN A 9 -36.70 2.46 5.30
CA ASN A 9 -36.93 1.88 6.62
C ASN A 9 -35.71 1.18 7.26
N MET A 10 -34.58 1.05 6.54
CA MET A 10 -33.39 0.37 7.07
C MET A 10 -32.65 1.23 8.10
N THR A 11 -32.31 0.66 9.24
CA THR A 11 -31.42 1.32 10.21
C THR A 11 -29.98 1.26 9.71
N THR A 12 -29.28 2.39 9.67
CA THR A 12 -27.90 2.47 9.15
C THR A 12 -27.21 3.77 9.60
N ALA A 13 -25.90 3.69 9.82
CA ALA A 13 -25.05 4.87 10.06
C ALA A 13 -24.80 5.70 8.79
N TRP A 14 -24.93 5.08 7.61
CA TRP A 14 -24.65 5.69 6.30
C TRP A 14 -25.75 6.64 5.80
N ARG A 15 -26.88 6.70 6.52
CA ARG A 15 -28.03 7.53 6.17
C ARG A 15 -27.66 9.01 6.13
N GLY A 16 -27.98 9.68 5.04
CA GLY A 16 -27.57 11.05 4.73
C GLY A 16 -26.72 11.13 3.46
N HIS A 17 -26.03 10.04 3.10
CA HIS A 17 -25.17 9.99 1.91
C HIS A 17 -25.88 9.54 0.63
N GLU A 18 -27.11 9.02 0.71
CA GLU A 18 -27.81 8.43 -0.43
C GLU A 18 -28.06 9.44 -1.57
N LYS A 19 -28.39 10.70 -1.24
CA LYS A 19 -28.55 11.76 -2.24
C LYS A 19 -27.23 12.09 -2.94
N PHE A 20 -26.13 12.10 -2.18
CA PHE A 20 -24.79 12.30 -2.73
C PHE A 20 -24.42 11.15 -3.67
N ALA A 21 -24.60 9.90 -3.25
CA ALA A 21 -24.32 8.73 -4.08
C ALA A 21 -25.13 8.70 -5.37
N ILE A 22 -26.44 9.00 -5.31
CA ILE A 22 -27.29 9.12 -6.50
C ILE A 22 -26.74 10.18 -7.48
N TRP A 23 -26.36 11.35 -6.96
CA TRP A 23 -25.80 12.41 -7.77
C TRP A 23 -24.44 12.01 -8.37
N LEU A 24 -23.57 11.41 -7.57
CA LEU A 24 -22.23 11.02 -7.96
C LEU A 24 -22.27 10.00 -9.09
N ILE A 25 -23.12 8.98 -8.98
CA ILE A 25 -23.28 7.95 -10.01
C ILE A 25 -23.84 8.53 -11.31
N LYS A 26 -24.81 9.45 -11.22
CA LYS A 26 -25.32 10.16 -12.40
C LYS A 26 -24.24 11.04 -13.05
N LYS A 27 -23.34 11.62 -12.25
CA LYS A 27 -22.25 12.46 -12.74
C LYS A 27 -21.14 11.62 -13.38
N LEU A 28 -20.74 10.51 -12.77
CA LEU A 28 -19.63 9.66 -13.20
C LEU A 28 -20.02 8.69 -14.33
N GLN A 29 -21.29 8.33 -14.46
CA GLN A 29 -21.77 7.28 -15.37
C GLN A 29 -20.93 5.98 -15.26
N PRO A 30 -20.75 5.42 -14.04
CA PRO A 30 -19.85 4.30 -13.82
C PRO A 30 -20.34 3.04 -14.55
N SER A 31 -19.41 2.23 -15.05
CA SER A 31 -19.74 0.89 -15.57
C SER A 31 -19.67 -0.17 -14.46
N THR A 32 -18.77 -0.01 -13.50
CA THR A 32 -18.57 -0.96 -12.40
C THR A 32 -18.43 -0.23 -11.07
N ILE A 33 -19.33 -0.56 -10.14
CA ILE A 33 -19.34 -0.07 -8.76
C ILE A 33 -19.10 -1.28 -7.85
N VAL A 34 -18.20 -1.15 -6.87
CA VAL A 34 -17.94 -2.18 -5.85
C VAL A 34 -18.20 -1.58 -4.49
N ASP A 35 -18.93 -2.32 -3.66
CA ASP A 35 -19.29 -1.96 -2.30
C ASP A 35 -18.81 -3.06 -1.34
N LEU A 36 -17.89 -2.70 -0.43
CA LEU A 36 -17.30 -3.60 0.56
C LEU A 36 -17.91 -3.33 1.93
N GLY A 37 -18.62 -4.32 2.47
CA GLY A 37 -19.40 -4.16 3.71
C GLY A 37 -20.84 -3.79 3.38
N ILE A 38 -21.66 -4.81 3.12
CA ILE A 38 -23.08 -4.64 2.78
C ILE A 38 -23.89 -4.41 4.05
N ASP A 39 -23.61 -5.19 5.10
CA ASP A 39 -24.46 -5.30 6.29
C ASP A 39 -25.94 -5.61 5.93
N TYR A 40 -26.87 -4.68 6.15
CA TYR A 40 -28.27 -4.78 5.73
C TYR A 40 -28.56 -4.26 4.30
N GLY A 41 -27.54 -3.69 3.64
CA GLY A 41 -27.54 -3.33 2.22
C GLY A 41 -27.92 -1.89 1.88
N PHE A 42 -28.04 -0.99 2.87
CA PHE A 42 -28.48 0.39 2.62
C PHE A 42 -27.58 1.14 1.62
N SER A 43 -26.26 1.12 1.81
CA SER A 43 -25.27 1.70 0.90
C SER A 43 -25.34 1.02 -0.47
N THR A 44 -25.31 -0.32 -0.52
CA THR A 44 -25.35 -1.12 -1.75
C THR A 44 -26.56 -0.79 -2.61
N PHE A 45 -27.75 -0.76 -2.01
CA PHE A 45 -28.98 -0.46 -2.73
C PHE A 45 -29.06 1.02 -3.11
N SER A 46 -28.58 1.93 -2.26
CA SER A 46 -28.50 3.36 -2.59
C SER A 46 -27.61 3.63 -3.80
N LEU A 47 -26.47 2.94 -3.90
CA LEU A 47 -25.58 2.97 -5.06
C LEU A 47 -26.28 2.39 -6.32
N ALA A 48 -27.22 1.47 -6.17
CA ALA A 48 -27.93 0.87 -7.30
C ALA A 48 -29.16 1.68 -7.78
N LEU A 49 -29.68 2.61 -6.97
CA LEU A 49 -30.88 3.41 -7.28
C LEU A 49 -30.85 4.10 -8.66
N PRO A 50 -29.73 4.69 -9.13
CA PRO A 50 -29.69 5.33 -10.43
C PRO A 50 -29.82 4.38 -11.62
N LYS A 51 -29.65 3.07 -11.40
CA LYS A 51 -29.65 2.02 -12.44
C LYS A 51 -28.62 2.28 -13.54
N ILE A 52 -27.42 2.69 -13.13
CA ILE A 52 -26.29 2.98 -14.01
C ILE A 52 -25.11 2.10 -13.58
N GLY A 53 -24.57 1.34 -14.54
CA GLY A 53 -23.51 0.38 -14.30
C GLY A 53 -23.98 -0.86 -13.53
N THR A 54 -23.03 -1.72 -13.20
CA THR A 54 -23.26 -2.89 -12.35
C THR A 54 -22.72 -2.64 -10.95
N VAL A 55 -23.57 -2.80 -9.93
CA VAL A 55 -23.18 -2.74 -8.52
C VAL A 55 -22.87 -4.15 -8.00
N TYR A 56 -21.68 -4.31 -7.44
CA TYR A 56 -21.24 -5.52 -6.76
C TYR A 56 -21.12 -5.24 -5.27
N GLY A 57 -22.02 -5.80 -4.47
CA GLY A 57 -21.87 -5.86 -3.02
C GLY A 57 -21.07 -7.09 -2.62
N ILE A 58 -20.09 -6.92 -1.74
CA ILE A 58 -19.27 -8.01 -1.21
C ILE A 58 -19.32 -7.94 0.31
N ASP A 59 -19.62 -9.08 0.95
CA ASP A 59 -19.65 -9.22 2.40
C ASP A 59 -19.49 -10.68 2.81
N SER A 60 -18.93 -10.93 3.99
CA SER A 60 -18.97 -12.24 4.65
C SER A 60 -20.34 -12.53 5.28
N PHE A 61 -21.09 -11.48 5.63
CA PHE A 61 -22.33 -11.50 6.39
C PHE A 61 -22.20 -12.17 7.75
N GLN A 62 -21.03 -12.08 8.39
CA GLN A 62 -20.80 -12.67 9.73
C GLN A 62 -20.80 -11.61 10.84
N GLY A 63 -20.74 -10.32 10.49
CA GLY A 63 -20.47 -9.23 11.43
C GLY A 63 -19.03 -9.25 11.95
N ASP A 64 -18.68 -8.30 12.81
CA ASP A 64 -17.38 -8.23 13.47
C ASP A 64 -17.51 -7.86 14.97
N GLN A 65 -16.38 -7.76 15.68
CA GLN A 65 -16.37 -7.37 17.09
C GLN A 65 -16.91 -5.95 17.35
N ASN A 66 -16.87 -5.06 16.36
CA ASN A 66 -17.27 -3.66 16.49
C ASN A 66 -18.78 -3.48 16.24
N THR A 67 -19.34 -4.27 15.35
CA THR A 67 -20.73 -4.20 14.89
C THR A 67 -21.61 -5.26 15.53
N GLY A 68 -21.03 -6.35 16.05
CA GLY A 68 -21.71 -7.51 16.61
C GLY A 68 -21.92 -8.63 15.57
N TYR A 69 -21.66 -9.88 15.96
CA TYR A 69 -21.85 -11.05 15.10
C TYR A 69 -23.33 -11.23 14.71
N ARG A 70 -23.60 -11.30 13.40
CA ARG A 70 -24.96 -11.46 12.83
C ARG A 70 -24.88 -12.09 11.44
N ASP A 71 -25.98 -12.68 10.98
CA ASP A 71 -26.14 -13.12 9.57
C ASP A 71 -27.29 -12.35 8.91
N THR A 72 -26.93 -11.34 8.11
CA THR A 72 -27.88 -10.49 7.38
C THR A 72 -28.13 -10.97 5.96
N TYR A 73 -27.49 -12.06 5.51
CA TYR A 73 -27.52 -12.49 4.10
C TYR A 73 -28.94 -12.77 3.60
N GLY A 74 -29.74 -13.48 4.40
CA GLY A 74 -31.12 -13.83 4.03
C GLY A 74 -32.01 -12.58 3.84
N GLU A 75 -31.84 -11.58 4.71
CA GLU A 75 -32.60 -10.33 4.64
C GLU A 75 -32.19 -9.48 3.45
N VAL A 76 -30.88 -9.38 3.18
CA VAL A 76 -30.36 -8.68 1.99
C VAL A 76 -30.88 -9.33 0.71
N MET A 77 -30.86 -10.66 0.62
CA MET A 77 -31.36 -11.36 -0.57
C MET A 77 -32.88 -11.18 -0.76
N LYS A 78 -33.65 -11.15 0.32
CA LYS A 78 -35.09 -10.84 0.29
C LYS A 78 -35.33 -9.41 -0.21
N THR A 79 -34.64 -8.42 0.35
CA THR A 79 -34.76 -7.02 -0.07
C THR A 79 -34.34 -6.86 -1.54
N LYS A 80 -33.23 -7.48 -1.95
CA LYS A 80 -32.78 -7.50 -3.35
C LYS A 80 -33.89 -7.99 -4.29
N ALA A 81 -34.57 -9.09 -3.96
CA ALA A 81 -35.64 -9.63 -4.80
C ALA A 81 -36.81 -8.65 -4.94
N VAL A 82 -37.24 -8.05 -3.83
CA VAL A 82 -38.32 -7.04 -3.82
C VAL A 82 -37.93 -5.80 -4.64
N LEU A 83 -36.70 -5.32 -4.47
CA LEU A 83 -36.20 -4.14 -5.18
C LEU A 83 -36.10 -4.36 -6.69
N TYR A 84 -35.70 -5.56 -7.11
CA TYR A 84 -35.67 -5.95 -8.51
C TYR A 84 -37.09 -6.02 -9.08
N GLU A 85 -38.00 -6.75 -8.44
CA GLU A 85 -39.37 -6.97 -8.92
C GLU A 85 -40.16 -5.66 -9.03
N ARG A 86 -40.05 -4.78 -8.03
CA ARG A 86 -40.87 -3.56 -7.95
C ARG A 86 -40.27 -2.35 -8.67
N TYR A 87 -38.95 -2.23 -8.72
CA TYR A 87 -38.28 -1.01 -9.18
C TYR A 87 -37.24 -1.24 -10.28
N GLY A 88 -36.96 -2.50 -10.62
CA GLY A 88 -35.92 -2.89 -11.57
C GLY A 88 -34.51 -2.55 -11.09
N ILE A 89 -34.30 -2.52 -9.77
CA ILE A 89 -32.98 -2.27 -9.18
C ILE A 89 -32.25 -3.60 -9.06
N GLU A 90 -31.12 -3.72 -9.74
CA GLU A 90 -30.32 -4.95 -9.76
C GLU A 90 -28.96 -4.75 -9.08
N VAL A 91 -28.58 -5.71 -8.24
CA VAL A 91 -27.27 -5.78 -7.59
C VAL A 91 -26.71 -7.20 -7.63
N GLN A 92 -25.40 -7.32 -7.79
CA GLN A 92 -24.67 -8.58 -7.72
C GLN A 92 -24.10 -8.74 -6.32
N ILE A 93 -24.46 -9.82 -5.62
CA ILE A 93 -24.04 -10.07 -4.23
C ILE A 93 -23.03 -11.20 -4.22
N ILE A 94 -21.88 -10.98 -3.58
CA ILE A 94 -20.82 -11.97 -3.42
C ILE A 94 -20.61 -12.21 -1.93
N LYS A 95 -20.98 -13.41 -1.44
CA LYS A 95 -20.75 -13.84 -0.06
C LYS A 95 -19.35 -14.45 0.09
N ASP A 96 -18.33 -13.62 0.33
CA ASP A 96 -16.93 -14.05 0.52
C ASP A 96 -16.09 -12.93 1.17
N ASP A 97 -14.84 -13.25 1.53
CA ASP A 97 -13.85 -12.31 2.06
C ASP A 97 -13.31 -11.34 0.99
N PHE A 98 -13.16 -10.07 1.34
CA PHE A 98 -12.73 -9.00 0.42
C PHE A 98 -11.38 -9.29 -0.23
N THR A 99 -10.44 -9.80 0.54
CA THR A 99 -9.08 -10.12 0.06
C THR A 99 -9.08 -11.31 -0.89
N LYS A 100 -9.94 -12.31 -0.65
CA LYS A 100 -10.11 -13.44 -1.59
C LYS A 100 -10.75 -12.99 -2.90
N VAL A 101 -11.76 -12.13 -2.85
CA VAL A 101 -12.42 -11.65 -4.07
C VAL A 101 -11.50 -10.76 -4.89
N SER A 102 -10.78 -9.81 -4.27
CA SER A 102 -9.86 -8.90 -4.98
C SER A 102 -8.79 -9.65 -5.78
N LYS A 103 -8.21 -10.73 -5.21
CA LYS A 103 -7.23 -11.58 -5.91
C LYS A 103 -7.75 -12.20 -7.21
N LYS A 104 -9.06 -12.44 -7.30
CA LYS A 104 -9.72 -13.00 -8.50
C LYS A 104 -10.36 -11.93 -9.37
N TRP A 105 -10.39 -10.68 -8.91
CA TRP A 105 -11.08 -9.58 -9.55
C TRP A 105 -10.33 -9.12 -10.81
N LYS A 106 -11.05 -9.04 -11.93
CA LYS A 106 -10.48 -8.67 -13.24
C LYS A 106 -11.02 -7.36 -13.80
N LYS A 107 -12.15 -6.88 -13.29
CA LYS A 107 -12.82 -5.69 -13.82
C LYS A 107 -12.17 -4.42 -13.27
N LYS A 108 -12.14 -3.36 -14.07
CA LYS A 108 -11.73 -2.04 -13.59
C LYS A 108 -12.92 -1.33 -12.94
N ILE A 109 -12.69 -0.70 -11.81
CA ILE A 109 -13.72 -0.13 -10.92
C ILE A 109 -13.78 1.38 -11.13
N ASP A 110 -14.98 1.91 -11.36
CA ASP A 110 -15.25 3.35 -11.48
C ASP A 110 -15.55 3.98 -10.12
N LEU A 111 -16.23 3.24 -9.23
CA LEU A 111 -16.57 3.66 -7.88
C LEU A 111 -16.34 2.50 -6.91
N LEU A 112 -15.49 2.70 -5.91
CA LEU A 112 -15.25 1.75 -4.83
C LEU A 112 -15.77 2.36 -3.53
N HIS A 113 -16.59 1.64 -2.77
CA HIS A 113 -16.97 1.99 -1.42
C HIS A 113 -16.33 1.01 -0.43
N ILE A 114 -15.72 1.53 0.63
CA ILE A 114 -15.03 0.79 1.69
C ILE A 114 -15.72 1.11 3.01
N ASP A 115 -16.42 0.14 3.56
CA ASP A 115 -17.21 0.24 4.82
C ASP A 115 -17.19 -1.13 5.55
N GLY A 116 -15.99 -1.69 5.69
CA GLY A 116 -15.73 -3.02 6.23
C GLY A 116 -15.38 -3.03 7.71
N GLY A 117 -14.22 -3.61 8.05
CA GLY A 117 -13.74 -3.62 9.43
C GLY A 117 -13.12 -2.27 9.83
N HIS A 118 -13.27 -1.89 11.10
CA HIS A 118 -12.87 -0.56 11.61
C HIS A 118 -11.44 -0.50 12.19
N THR A 119 -10.70 -1.61 12.20
CA THR A 119 -9.30 -1.60 12.64
C THR A 119 -8.41 -1.04 11.54
N TYR A 120 -7.31 -0.36 11.91
CA TYR A 120 -6.34 0.18 10.95
C TYR A 120 -5.87 -0.90 9.94
N CYS A 121 -5.60 -2.12 10.42
CA CYS A 121 -5.17 -3.22 9.57
C CYS A 121 -6.24 -3.65 8.57
N SER A 122 -7.51 -3.75 9.00
CA SER A 122 -8.63 -4.12 8.13
C SER A 122 -8.78 -3.11 7.00
N VAL A 123 -8.98 -1.83 7.34
CA VAL A 123 -9.21 -0.75 6.37
C VAL A 123 -8.03 -0.60 5.41
N LYS A 124 -6.79 -0.63 5.92
CA LYS A 124 -5.59 -0.52 5.09
C LYS A 124 -5.45 -1.69 4.13
N THR A 125 -5.76 -2.90 4.59
CA THR A 125 -5.74 -4.11 3.76
C THR A 125 -6.76 -4.00 2.63
N ASP A 126 -7.99 -3.59 2.94
CA ASP A 126 -9.05 -3.42 1.94
C ASP A 126 -8.67 -2.36 0.90
N PHE A 127 -8.21 -1.20 1.35
CA PHE A 127 -7.73 -0.14 0.47
C PHE A 127 -6.63 -0.66 -0.47
N LEU A 128 -5.57 -1.29 0.05
CA LEU A 128 -4.43 -1.73 -0.76
C LEU A 128 -4.78 -2.85 -1.75
N HIS A 129 -5.68 -3.76 -1.40
CA HIS A 129 -6.07 -4.86 -2.29
C HIS A 129 -7.04 -4.39 -3.39
N TRP A 130 -7.91 -3.43 -3.10
CA TRP A 130 -8.92 -2.98 -4.06
C TRP A 130 -8.48 -1.79 -4.91
N PHE A 131 -7.61 -0.92 -4.39
CA PHE A 131 -7.12 0.27 -5.10
C PHE A 131 -6.48 0.00 -6.48
N PRO A 132 -5.71 -1.08 -6.71
CA PRO A 132 -5.15 -1.40 -8.04
C PRO A 132 -6.23 -1.68 -9.12
N HIS A 133 -7.45 -2.03 -8.70
CA HIS A 133 -8.57 -2.25 -9.61
C HIS A 133 -9.32 -0.95 -9.94
N VAL A 134 -9.15 0.11 -9.15
CA VAL A 134 -9.77 1.42 -9.38
C VAL A 134 -9.13 2.11 -10.60
N LYS A 135 -9.96 2.61 -11.51
CA LYS A 135 -9.52 3.37 -12.71
C LYS A 135 -8.79 4.66 -12.31
N GLU A 136 -8.07 5.25 -13.27
CA GLU A 136 -7.40 6.54 -13.07
C GLU A 136 -8.39 7.63 -12.64
N ASN A 137 -9.55 7.69 -13.32
CA ASN A 137 -10.65 8.60 -12.99
C ASN A 137 -11.68 7.98 -12.03
N GLY A 138 -11.32 6.90 -11.32
CA GLY A 138 -12.21 6.27 -10.36
C GLY A 138 -12.31 7.08 -9.06
N VAL A 139 -13.43 6.91 -8.36
CA VAL A 139 -13.67 7.50 -7.03
C VAL A 139 -13.69 6.39 -5.98
N ILE A 140 -13.11 6.67 -4.82
CA ILE A 140 -13.17 5.83 -3.64
C ILE A 140 -13.97 6.57 -2.57
N LEU A 141 -14.92 5.89 -1.99
CA LEU A 141 -15.69 6.34 -0.85
C LEU A 141 -15.23 5.52 0.37
N MET A 142 -14.85 6.19 1.45
CA MET A 142 -14.41 5.56 2.69
C MET A 142 -15.30 6.09 3.82
N HIS A 143 -16.17 5.25 4.34
CA HIS A 143 -17.06 5.64 5.43
C HIS A 143 -16.29 5.77 6.75
N ASP A 144 -16.92 6.27 7.81
CA ASP A 144 -16.39 6.28 9.18
C ASP A 144 -15.13 7.13 9.46
N VAL A 145 -14.78 8.03 8.54
CA VAL A 145 -13.60 8.92 8.67
C VAL A 145 -13.70 9.96 9.80
N VAL A 146 -14.88 10.15 10.40
CA VAL A 146 -15.06 11.00 11.59
C VAL A 146 -15.17 10.17 12.86
N SER A 147 -15.88 9.05 12.82
CA SER A 147 -16.15 8.22 14.00
C SER A 147 -14.98 7.35 14.44
N PHE A 148 -14.09 6.95 13.52
CA PHE A 148 -13.02 6.00 13.79
C PHE A 148 -11.63 6.58 13.45
N PRO A 149 -10.77 6.84 14.46
CA PRO A 149 -9.42 7.37 14.25
C PRO A 149 -8.56 6.52 13.32
N GLU A 150 -8.71 5.20 13.37
CA GLU A 150 -8.01 4.23 12.53
C GLU A 150 -8.37 4.38 11.05
N VAL A 151 -9.66 4.58 10.75
CA VAL A 151 -10.15 4.81 9.39
C VAL A 151 -9.66 6.17 8.89
N LYS A 152 -9.76 7.21 9.72
CA LYS A 152 -9.21 8.54 9.42
C LYS A 152 -7.72 8.51 9.12
N LYS A 153 -6.96 7.69 9.86
CA LYS A 153 -5.53 7.50 9.60
C LYS A 153 -5.30 6.94 8.20
N VAL A 154 -6.01 5.87 7.81
CA VAL A 154 -5.87 5.30 6.44
C VAL A 154 -6.30 6.29 5.35
N TYR A 155 -7.34 7.08 5.60
CA TYR A 155 -7.77 8.17 4.71
C TYR A 155 -6.64 9.18 4.42
N HIS A 156 -5.94 9.65 5.45
CA HIS A 156 -4.81 10.57 5.27
C HIS A 156 -3.60 9.88 4.61
N GLU A 157 -3.35 8.61 4.90
CA GLU A 157 -2.23 7.85 4.32
C GLU A 157 -2.42 7.45 2.85
N SER A 158 -3.59 7.70 2.24
CA SER A 158 -3.92 7.27 0.88
C SER A 158 -3.08 7.93 -0.22
N ASN A 159 -2.49 9.10 0.05
CA ASN A 159 -1.76 9.94 -0.93
C ASN A 159 -2.61 10.25 -2.18
N LEU A 160 -3.90 10.55 -1.99
CA LEU A 160 -4.88 10.92 -3.01
C LEU A 160 -5.44 12.32 -2.77
N TYR A 161 -5.97 12.95 -3.83
CA TYR A 161 -6.84 14.11 -3.65
C TYR A 161 -8.08 13.64 -2.92
N ARG A 162 -8.51 14.41 -1.92
CA ARG A 162 -9.60 13.99 -1.06
C ARG A 162 -10.40 15.16 -0.50
N CYS A 163 -11.65 14.90 -0.18
CA CYS A 163 -12.50 15.73 0.65
C CYS A 163 -13.33 14.79 1.53
N TYR A 164 -14.11 15.30 2.48
CA TYR A 164 -14.98 14.44 3.27
C TYR A 164 -16.24 15.16 3.76
N PHE A 165 -17.30 14.39 3.95
CA PHE A 165 -18.48 14.82 4.68
C PHE A 165 -18.29 14.56 6.17
N SER A 166 -18.72 15.49 7.03
CA SER A 166 -18.57 15.37 8.49
C SER A 166 -19.78 14.76 9.21
N HIS A 167 -20.91 14.59 8.53
CA HIS A 167 -22.13 13.99 9.07
C HIS A 167 -22.14 12.47 8.84
N SER A 168 -23.06 11.77 9.51
CA SER A 168 -23.32 10.34 9.29
C SER A 168 -22.07 9.49 9.44
N ALA A 169 -21.38 9.65 10.58
CA ALA A 169 -20.08 9.04 10.89
C ALA A 169 -18.89 9.42 9.98
N GLY A 170 -19.17 10.20 8.93
CA GLY A 170 -18.21 10.77 8.02
C GLY A 170 -18.03 9.95 6.75
N LEU A 171 -17.86 10.61 5.61
CA LEU A 171 -17.60 9.94 4.33
C LEU A 171 -16.47 10.63 3.59
N GLY A 172 -15.30 9.99 3.58
CA GLY A 172 -14.16 10.37 2.78
C GLY A 172 -14.41 10.08 1.30
N VAL A 173 -14.07 11.04 0.44
CA VAL A 173 -14.14 10.92 -1.02
C VAL A 173 -12.73 11.11 -1.55
N LEU A 174 -12.18 10.12 -2.24
CA LEU A 174 -10.80 10.10 -2.71
C LEU A 174 -10.70 9.80 -4.21
N SER A 175 -9.74 10.40 -4.91
CA SER A 175 -9.43 10.09 -6.30
C SER A 175 -8.00 10.45 -6.68
N ARG A 176 -7.47 9.80 -7.73
CA ARG A 176 -6.24 10.25 -8.40
C ARG A 176 -6.49 11.51 -9.25
N ASN A 177 -7.74 11.74 -9.64
CA ASN A 177 -8.12 12.87 -10.47
C ASN A 177 -8.52 14.08 -9.60
N LYS A 178 -7.68 15.11 -9.63
CA LYS A 178 -7.91 16.39 -8.95
C LYS A 178 -9.23 17.05 -9.33
N GLU A 179 -9.55 17.11 -10.62
CA GLU A 179 -10.73 17.80 -11.15
C GLU A 179 -12.04 17.15 -10.67
N ILE A 180 -12.05 15.82 -10.53
CA ILE A 180 -13.19 15.10 -9.95
C ILE A 180 -13.43 15.53 -8.50
N ILE A 181 -12.37 15.58 -7.69
CA ILE A 181 -12.49 15.99 -6.28
C ILE A 181 -12.89 17.46 -6.16
N GLU A 182 -12.30 18.36 -6.95
CA GLU A 182 -12.69 19.77 -6.98
C GLU A 182 -14.15 19.95 -7.41
N THR A 183 -14.62 19.17 -8.39
CA THR A 183 -16.03 19.20 -8.82
C THR A 183 -16.99 18.78 -7.70
N ILE A 184 -16.64 17.72 -6.97
CA ILE A 184 -17.44 17.21 -5.84
C ILE A 184 -17.43 18.24 -4.71
N ALA A 185 -16.25 18.71 -4.33
CA ALA A 185 -16.05 19.68 -3.26
C ALA A 185 -16.82 20.98 -3.53
N ASN A 186 -16.72 21.53 -4.73
CA ASN A 186 -17.46 22.73 -5.13
C ASN A 186 -18.99 22.53 -5.10
N LYS A 187 -19.48 21.33 -5.47
CA LYS A 187 -20.92 21.05 -5.48
C LYS A 187 -21.53 20.96 -4.07
N TYR A 188 -20.74 20.51 -3.10
CA TYR A 188 -21.17 20.20 -1.74
C TYR A 188 -20.55 21.10 -0.67
N ASP A 189 -19.82 22.15 -1.08
CA ASP A 189 -19.14 23.09 -0.20
C ASP A 189 -18.18 22.40 0.79
N LEU A 190 -17.30 21.56 0.25
CA LEU A 190 -16.30 20.81 1.02
C LEU A 190 -14.90 21.38 0.79
N GLU A 191 -14.03 21.25 1.78
CA GLU A 191 -12.61 21.55 1.63
C GLU A 191 -11.89 20.42 0.88
N VAL A 192 -11.01 20.80 -0.05
CA VAL A 192 -10.13 19.87 -0.76
C VAL A 192 -8.82 19.74 -0.01
N GLU A 193 -8.49 18.53 0.39
CA GLU A 193 -7.17 18.14 0.85
C GLU A 193 -6.35 17.56 -0.31
N PHE A 194 -5.09 17.98 -0.37
CA PHE A 194 -4.13 17.54 -1.39
C PHE A 194 -3.28 16.37 -0.86
N PRO A 195 -2.75 15.51 -1.76
CA PRO A 195 -1.78 14.49 -1.36
C PRO A 195 -0.60 15.11 -0.60
N ASP A 196 -0.09 14.39 0.41
CA ASP A 196 1.01 14.88 1.23
C ASP A 196 2.26 15.14 0.37
N HIS A 197 2.91 16.29 0.57
CA HIS A 197 4.11 16.70 -0.17
C HIS A 197 5.37 15.98 0.33
N HIS A 198 5.34 14.65 0.34
CA HIS A 198 6.49 13.81 0.67
C HIS A 198 7.67 14.12 -0.24
N LYS A 199 8.85 14.32 0.35
CA LYS A 199 10.13 14.53 -0.34
C LYS A 199 11.01 13.30 -0.25
N THR A 200 10.96 12.56 0.86
CA THR A 200 11.81 11.41 1.12
C THR A 200 11.04 10.38 1.95
N VAL A 201 10.95 9.15 1.46
CA VAL A 201 10.22 8.07 2.13
C VAL A 201 11.05 6.80 2.15
N CYS A 202 10.68 5.87 3.03
CA CYS A 202 11.30 4.56 3.12
C CYS A 202 10.25 3.46 2.97
N PHE A 203 10.53 2.44 2.18
CA PHE A 203 9.76 1.21 2.10
C PHE A 203 10.56 0.06 2.67
N ILE A 204 9.95 -0.69 3.59
CA ILE A 204 10.57 -1.83 4.25
C ILE A 204 9.70 -3.07 4.01
N HIS A 205 10.26 -4.07 3.33
CA HIS A 205 9.65 -5.41 3.27
C HIS A 205 10.08 -6.23 4.48
N THR A 206 9.12 -6.67 5.29
CA THR A 206 9.35 -7.47 6.49
C THR A 206 8.72 -8.84 6.32
N CYS A 207 9.56 -9.86 6.21
CA CYS A 207 9.12 -11.25 6.10
C CYS A 207 9.10 -11.87 7.50
N THR A 208 7.94 -12.35 7.99
CA THR A 208 7.78 -12.80 9.38
C THR A 208 8.36 -14.19 9.66
N ILE A 209 9.68 -14.35 9.44
CA ILE A 209 10.41 -15.61 9.64
C ILE A 209 11.49 -15.42 10.71
N ASN A 210 11.71 -16.44 11.54
CA ASN A 210 12.76 -16.47 12.56
C ASN A 210 12.77 -15.17 13.41
N ASN A 211 13.91 -14.46 13.44
CA ASN A 211 14.18 -13.26 14.23
C ASN A 211 13.82 -11.94 13.52
N TRP A 212 12.76 -11.94 12.69
CA TRP A 212 12.36 -10.77 11.90
C TRP A 212 12.13 -9.50 12.73
N LEU A 213 11.56 -9.64 13.93
CA LEU A 213 11.20 -8.50 14.78
C LEU A 213 12.44 -7.82 15.34
N GLU A 214 13.47 -8.60 15.66
CA GLU A 214 14.78 -8.12 16.11
C GLU A 214 15.50 -7.40 14.97
N ILE A 215 15.46 -7.96 13.76
CA ILE A 215 16.06 -7.34 12.57
C ILE A 215 15.37 -6.02 12.26
N LEU A 216 14.03 -5.99 12.23
CA LEU A 216 13.26 -4.76 11.98
C LEU A 216 13.54 -3.70 13.06
N ALA A 217 13.52 -4.08 14.34
CA ALA A 217 13.79 -3.15 15.43
C ALA A 217 15.19 -2.52 15.31
N ARG A 218 16.21 -3.32 14.96
CA ARG A 218 17.58 -2.85 14.72
C ARG A 218 17.65 -1.90 13.52
N GLN A 219 16.96 -2.22 12.43
CA GLN A 219 16.93 -1.37 11.24
C GLN A 219 16.28 -0.01 11.52
N LEU A 220 15.14 0.00 12.23
CA LEU A 220 14.47 1.23 12.64
C LEU A 220 15.33 2.05 13.61
N GLU A 221 16.01 1.40 14.57
CA GLU A 221 16.95 2.08 15.45
C GLU A 221 18.12 2.71 14.67
N ARG A 222 18.62 2.03 13.63
CA ARG A 222 19.69 2.56 12.77
C ARG A 222 19.23 3.76 11.95
N LEU A 223 18.01 3.74 11.42
CA LEU A 223 17.42 4.94 10.78
C LEU A 223 17.37 6.12 11.78
N ASN A 224 17.01 5.85 13.03
CA ASN A 224 16.90 6.85 14.08
C ASN A 224 18.27 7.42 14.50
N SER A 225 19.22 6.56 14.87
CA SER A 225 20.52 6.95 15.41
C SER A 225 21.41 7.69 14.40
N THR A 226 21.21 7.45 13.10
CA THR A 226 21.91 8.15 12.01
C THR A 226 21.28 9.50 11.65
N GLY A 227 20.12 9.82 12.24
CA GLY A 227 19.33 11.00 11.93
C GLY A 227 18.61 10.93 10.57
N LEU A 228 18.61 9.77 9.90
CA LEU A 228 17.85 9.58 8.66
C LEU A 228 16.35 9.55 8.93
N TYR A 229 15.90 9.01 10.07
CA TYR A 229 14.50 9.01 10.49
C TYR A 229 13.88 10.42 10.43
N GLU A 230 14.63 11.44 10.88
CA GLU A 230 14.16 12.83 10.86
C GLU A 230 14.06 13.42 9.46
N LYS A 231 14.76 12.85 8.47
CA LYS A 231 14.70 13.27 7.07
C LYS A 231 13.63 12.53 6.27
N LEU A 232 13.10 11.42 6.79
CA LEU A 232 11.99 10.71 6.19
C LEU A 232 10.69 11.42 6.56
N ASP A 233 9.79 11.55 5.60
CA ASP A 233 8.44 12.04 5.82
C ASP A 233 7.49 10.89 6.19
N ALA A 234 7.76 9.69 5.67
CA ALA A 234 6.99 8.48 5.97
C ALA A 234 7.86 7.21 5.84
N ILE A 235 7.50 6.17 6.60
CA ILE A 235 8.04 4.82 6.50
C ILE A 235 6.88 3.87 6.21
N PHE A 236 6.89 3.24 5.05
CA PHE A 236 5.92 2.26 4.60
C PHE A 236 6.43 0.84 4.89
N LEU A 237 5.91 0.24 5.95
CA LEU A 237 6.30 -1.07 6.42
C LEU A 237 5.29 -2.12 5.96
N ASN A 238 5.68 -2.97 5.01
CA ASN A 238 4.86 -4.12 4.63
C ASN A 238 5.33 -5.37 5.39
N ILE A 239 4.43 -5.97 6.14
CA ILE A 239 4.66 -7.18 6.93
C ILE A 239 4.03 -8.37 6.21
N ALA A 240 4.84 -9.14 5.50
CA ALA A 240 4.41 -10.33 4.79
C ALA A 240 4.46 -11.56 5.71
N THR A 241 3.30 -12.21 5.87
CA THR A 241 3.09 -13.36 6.76
C THR A 241 2.32 -14.49 6.05
N ASP A 242 2.44 -15.72 6.55
CA ASP A 242 1.57 -16.84 6.20
C ASP A 242 0.42 -17.05 7.21
N GLN A 243 0.44 -16.32 8.33
CA GLN A 243 -0.50 -16.52 9.44
C GLN A 243 -1.76 -15.64 9.29
N VAL A 244 -2.70 -16.08 8.45
CA VAL A 244 -3.96 -15.34 8.16
C VAL A 244 -4.75 -14.96 9.42
N ASN A 245 -4.73 -15.81 10.45
CA ASN A 245 -5.52 -15.63 11.67
C ASN A 245 -4.78 -14.92 12.82
N LYS A 246 -3.59 -14.34 12.57
CA LYS A 246 -2.72 -13.75 13.61
C LYS A 246 -2.35 -12.28 13.37
N ASN A 247 -3.15 -11.53 12.60
CA ASN A 247 -2.94 -10.10 12.43
C ASN A 247 -2.84 -9.35 13.77
N VAL A 248 -3.69 -9.73 14.74
CA VAL A 248 -3.69 -9.17 16.10
C VAL A 248 -2.35 -9.44 16.82
N ASP A 249 -1.82 -10.67 16.75
CA ASP A 249 -0.54 -11.04 17.36
C ASP A 249 0.64 -10.25 16.77
N ILE A 250 0.66 -10.02 15.44
CA ILE A 250 1.71 -9.19 14.82
C ILE A 250 1.68 -7.77 15.37
N VAL A 251 0.50 -7.15 15.43
CA VAL A 251 0.35 -5.77 15.94
C VAL A 251 0.70 -5.71 17.43
N GLU A 252 0.27 -6.67 18.24
CA GLU A 252 0.64 -6.79 19.64
C GLU A 252 2.16 -6.91 19.82
N ARG A 253 2.84 -7.72 18.99
CA ARG A 253 4.30 -7.85 19.02
C ARG A 253 5.02 -6.56 18.66
N LEU A 254 4.55 -5.82 17.66
CA LEU A 254 5.10 -4.50 17.31
C LEU A 254 4.92 -3.50 18.45
N ASN A 255 3.75 -3.51 19.10
CA ASN A 255 3.43 -2.67 20.25
C ASN A 255 4.28 -3.05 21.48
N ALA A 256 4.42 -4.33 21.79
CA ALA A 256 5.23 -4.85 22.89
C ALA A 256 6.73 -4.51 22.70
N LYS A 257 7.21 -4.51 21.45
CA LYS A 257 8.56 -4.05 21.09
C LYS A 257 8.68 -2.51 21.08
N GLY A 258 7.56 -1.78 21.27
CA GLY A 258 7.51 -0.33 21.31
C GLY A 258 7.61 0.36 19.95
N LEU A 259 7.63 -0.37 18.83
CA LEU A 259 7.93 0.18 17.51
C LEU A 259 6.85 1.16 17.03
N VAL A 260 5.57 0.83 17.24
CA VAL A 260 4.44 1.67 16.79
C VAL A 260 4.37 2.99 17.57
N ARG A 261 4.70 2.95 18.87
CA ARG A 261 4.67 4.16 19.72
C ARG A 261 5.91 5.03 19.56
N LYS A 262 7.08 4.40 19.34
CA LYS A 262 8.36 5.10 19.19
C LYS A 262 8.48 5.81 17.85
N TYR A 263 7.92 5.24 16.78
CA TYR A 263 8.11 5.74 15.42
C TYR A 263 6.77 6.13 14.80
N ASP A 264 6.41 7.40 14.98
CA ASP A 264 5.16 8.02 14.51
C ASP A 264 5.02 8.14 12.98
N LYS A 265 6.14 8.06 12.24
CA LYS A 265 6.15 8.08 10.77
C LYS A 265 5.86 6.73 10.12
N ILE A 266 5.70 5.66 10.92
CA ILE A 266 5.42 4.32 10.40
C ILE A 266 3.95 4.18 10.02
N GLN A 267 3.76 3.82 8.76
CA GLN A 267 2.51 3.34 8.18
C GLN A 267 2.74 1.89 7.79
N PHE A 268 1.87 0.97 8.19
CA PHE A 268 2.10 -0.45 7.92
C PHE A 268 0.90 -1.14 7.33
N CYS A 269 1.16 -2.20 6.57
CA CYS A 269 0.16 -3.14 6.13
C CYS A 269 0.65 -4.55 6.42
N ILE A 270 -0.30 -5.47 6.64
CA ILE A 270 -0.01 -6.89 6.81
C ILE A 270 -0.53 -7.60 5.56
N THR A 271 0.35 -8.30 4.85
CA THR A 271 -0.02 -9.04 3.66
C THR A 271 0.13 -10.55 3.89
N HIS A 272 -0.87 -11.30 3.44
CA HIS A 272 -0.91 -12.76 3.56
C HIS A 272 -0.31 -13.42 2.33
N ASP A 273 0.92 -13.04 1.99
CA ASP A 273 1.59 -13.43 0.74
C ASP A 273 3.11 -13.58 0.87
N ILE A 274 3.54 -14.23 1.94
CA ILE A 274 4.98 -14.51 2.20
C ILE A 274 5.67 -15.27 1.06
N ASP A 275 4.91 -16.03 0.26
CA ASP A 275 5.33 -16.77 -0.92
C ASP A 275 5.56 -15.88 -2.15
N ARG A 276 5.03 -14.64 -2.12
CA ARG A 276 5.30 -13.61 -3.13
C ARG A 276 6.56 -12.81 -2.85
N TRP A 277 7.30 -13.13 -1.78
CA TRP A 277 8.52 -12.46 -1.34
C TRP A 277 8.30 -10.93 -1.30
N GLU A 278 9.23 -10.15 -1.84
CA GLU A 278 9.21 -8.69 -1.80
C GLU A 278 8.15 -8.02 -2.70
N ARG A 279 7.40 -8.78 -3.52
CA ARG A 279 6.51 -8.22 -4.54
C ARG A 279 5.44 -7.30 -3.99
N SER A 280 4.75 -7.70 -2.92
CA SER A 280 3.68 -6.87 -2.36
C SER A 280 4.19 -5.50 -1.91
N THR A 281 5.43 -5.43 -1.43
CA THR A 281 6.06 -4.16 -1.05
C THR A 281 6.47 -3.35 -2.26
N LEU A 282 7.09 -3.97 -3.27
CA LEU A 282 7.51 -3.28 -4.49
C LEU A 282 6.32 -2.82 -5.35
N GLU A 283 5.23 -3.58 -5.39
CA GLU A 283 3.96 -3.21 -6.04
C GLU A 283 3.31 -2.03 -5.31
N TRP A 284 3.31 -2.03 -3.97
CA TRP A 284 2.85 -0.88 -3.18
C TRP A 284 3.73 0.35 -3.43
N LEU A 285 5.05 0.19 -3.43
CA LEU A 285 6.02 1.25 -3.72
C LEU A 285 5.78 1.84 -5.12
N HIS A 286 5.61 1.00 -6.13
CA HIS A 286 5.31 1.43 -7.50
C HIS A 286 3.99 2.20 -7.56
N GLN A 287 2.94 1.68 -6.92
CA GLN A 287 1.64 2.32 -6.87
C GLN A 287 1.68 3.69 -6.16
N TYR A 288 2.41 3.80 -5.06
CA TYR A 288 2.66 5.07 -4.36
C TYR A 288 3.41 6.07 -5.26
N CYS A 289 4.46 5.60 -5.95
CA CYS A 289 5.20 6.46 -6.89
C CYS A 289 4.30 6.92 -8.04
N LYS A 290 3.43 6.05 -8.57
CA LYS A 290 2.48 6.38 -9.65
C LYS A 290 1.48 7.46 -9.26
N THR A 291 1.07 7.55 -7.99
CA THR A 291 0.14 8.61 -7.52
C THR A 291 0.86 9.87 -7.02
N SER A 292 2.19 9.82 -6.88
CA SER A 292 2.97 10.98 -6.42
C SER A 292 3.04 12.06 -7.50
N THR A 293 2.57 13.25 -7.16
CA THR A 293 2.49 14.42 -8.05
C THR A 293 3.85 15.11 -8.29
N HIS A 294 4.84 14.82 -7.45
CA HIS A 294 6.19 15.37 -7.52
C HIS A 294 7.22 14.23 -7.36
N ASN A 295 8.49 14.50 -7.67
CA ASN A 295 9.55 13.52 -7.47
C ASN A 295 9.84 13.31 -5.97
N VAL A 296 9.74 12.06 -5.52
CA VAL A 296 10.01 11.61 -4.14
C VAL A 296 11.24 10.73 -4.15
N ARG A 297 12.16 10.94 -3.20
CA ARG A 297 13.32 10.05 -3.00
C ARG A 297 12.91 8.87 -2.13
N VAL A 298 13.15 7.65 -2.62
CA VAL A 298 12.66 6.42 -2.00
C VAL A 298 13.85 5.57 -1.58
N LEU A 299 13.97 5.28 -0.27
CA LEU A 299 14.82 4.22 0.25
C LEU A 299 14.03 2.91 0.27
N TYR A 300 14.60 1.84 -0.27
CA TYR A 300 14.06 0.50 -0.18
C TYR A 300 15.06 -0.47 0.46
N PHE A 301 14.58 -1.25 1.41
CA PHE A 301 15.29 -2.42 1.94
C PHE A 301 14.31 -3.44 2.52
N HIS A 302 14.83 -4.58 2.96
CA HIS A 302 14.03 -5.64 3.56
C HIS A 302 14.72 -6.26 4.77
N THR A 303 14.00 -7.10 5.52
CA THR A 303 14.56 -7.91 6.61
C THR A 303 15.41 -9.06 6.07
N LYS A 304 16.46 -8.74 5.32
CA LYS A 304 17.41 -9.71 4.78
C LYS A 304 18.02 -10.51 5.94
N GLY A 305 18.33 -11.78 5.66
CA GLY A 305 18.98 -12.66 6.63
C GLY A 305 18.03 -13.45 7.52
N VAL A 306 16.72 -13.16 7.52
CA VAL A 306 15.73 -13.92 8.30
C VAL A 306 15.84 -15.44 8.09
N ARG A 307 16.10 -15.91 6.86
CA ARG A 307 16.26 -17.36 6.56
C ARG A 307 17.63 -17.95 6.92
N ARG A 308 18.59 -17.13 7.34
CA ARG A 308 19.99 -17.51 7.57
C ARG A 308 20.37 -17.54 9.05
N PHE A 309 19.48 -17.06 9.92
CA PHE A 309 19.60 -17.20 11.36
C PHE A 309 19.80 -18.67 11.78
N GLY A 310 20.81 -18.94 12.60
CA GLY A 310 21.20 -20.28 13.05
C GLY A 310 21.91 -21.14 12.02
N THR A 311 22.29 -20.60 10.86
CA THR A 311 22.98 -21.35 9.78
C THR A 311 24.48 -21.02 9.74
N PRO A 312 25.34 -21.87 9.12
CA PRO A 312 26.76 -21.57 8.96
C PRO A 312 27.05 -20.27 8.17
N TYR A 313 26.06 -19.75 7.45
CA TYR A 313 26.17 -18.51 6.67
C TYR A 313 25.77 -17.26 7.45
N GLU A 314 25.26 -17.41 8.69
CA GLU A 314 24.70 -16.30 9.47
C GLU A 314 25.69 -15.13 9.62
N SER A 315 26.93 -15.42 10.01
CA SER A 315 27.96 -14.39 10.21
C SER A 315 28.23 -13.59 8.94
N ASN A 316 28.43 -14.27 7.81
CA ASN A 316 28.75 -13.61 6.54
C ASN A 316 27.55 -12.79 6.03
N VAL A 317 26.33 -13.27 6.26
CA VAL A 317 25.11 -12.53 5.90
C VAL A 317 24.89 -11.32 6.82
N CYS A 318 25.25 -11.42 8.10
CA CYS A 318 25.26 -10.28 9.02
C CYS A 318 26.25 -9.20 8.58
N ASP A 319 27.47 -9.58 8.19
CA ASP A 319 28.48 -8.68 7.60
C ASP A 319 27.92 -7.98 6.35
N TRP A 320 27.29 -8.74 5.46
CA TRP A 320 26.69 -8.19 4.24
C TRP A 320 25.57 -7.19 4.54
N ILE A 321 24.68 -7.52 5.47
CA ILE A 321 23.61 -6.61 5.92
C ILE A 321 24.24 -5.34 6.50
N ASN A 322 25.28 -5.48 7.32
CA ASN A 322 25.95 -4.32 7.91
C ASN A 322 26.59 -3.44 6.83
N LEU A 323 27.23 -4.02 5.81
CA LEU A 323 27.76 -3.28 4.68
C LEU A 323 26.66 -2.46 3.98
N MET A 324 25.55 -3.11 3.60
CA MET A 324 24.47 -2.43 2.85
C MET A 324 23.85 -1.30 3.66
N GLU A 325 23.57 -1.54 4.94
CA GLU A 325 23.00 -0.54 5.83
C GLU A 325 23.98 0.60 6.14
N THR A 326 25.28 0.32 6.31
CA THR A 326 26.29 1.37 6.51
C THR A 326 26.29 2.32 5.32
N VAL A 327 26.31 1.79 4.10
CA VAL A 327 26.36 2.63 2.90
C VAL A 327 25.05 3.39 2.66
N LEU A 328 23.90 2.72 2.79
CA LEU A 328 22.61 3.27 2.37
C LEU A 328 21.87 4.02 3.49
N ILE A 329 22.11 3.69 4.76
CA ILE A 329 21.49 4.32 5.93
C ILE A 329 22.48 5.28 6.59
N ASP A 330 23.64 4.83 7.06
CA ASP A 330 24.55 5.69 7.83
C ASP A 330 25.15 6.80 6.95
N HIS A 331 25.47 6.46 5.71
CA HIS A 331 26.01 7.36 4.70
C HIS A 331 24.95 7.86 3.70
N TYR A 332 23.68 7.91 4.07
CA TYR A 332 22.57 8.31 3.20
C TYR A 332 22.80 9.64 2.45
N LYS A 333 23.52 10.60 3.06
CA LYS A 333 23.84 11.89 2.43
C LYS A 333 24.59 11.74 1.11
N ILE A 334 25.43 10.71 1.00
CA ILE A 334 26.16 10.37 -0.23
C ILE A 334 25.17 9.86 -1.28
N CYS A 335 24.27 8.95 -0.90
CA CYS A 335 23.20 8.46 -1.79
C CYS A 335 22.34 9.63 -2.30
N LEU A 336 21.88 10.52 -1.41
CA LEU A 336 21.08 11.69 -1.76
C LEU A 336 21.82 12.70 -2.65
N LYS A 337 23.14 12.83 -2.49
CA LYS A 337 23.96 13.66 -3.37
C LYS A 337 23.90 13.12 -4.80
N TYR A 338 24.12 11.82 -4.98
CA TYR A 338 24.20 11.21 -6.30
C TYR A 338 22.84 10.97 -6.95
N LEU A 339 21.76 10.78 -6.18
CA LEU A 339 20.39 10.76 -6.71
C LEU A 339 19.96 12.05 -7.42
N LYS A 340 20.73 13.14 -7.33
CA LYS A 340 20.52 14.34 -8.15
C LYS A 340 20.99 14.16 -9.60
N GLU A 341 21.86 13.19 -9.84
CA GLU A 341 22.54 12.93 -11.12
C GLU A 341 22.08 11.60 -11.75
N VAL A 342 21.62 10.65 -10.93
CA VAL A 342 21.16 9.31 -11.36
C VAL A 342 19.73 9.02 -10.90
N ASP A 343 19.10 8.05 -11.55
CA ASP A 343 17.74 7.59 -11.26
C ASP A 343 17.68 6.74 -9.99
N ILE A 344 18.71 5.92 -9.75
CA ILE A 344 18.79 4.94 -8.66
C ILE A 344 20.25 4.71 -8.24
N CYS A 345 20.50 4.45 -6.97
CA CYS A 345 21.81 4.02 -6.48
C CYS A 345 21.71 2.90 -5.44
N GLY A 346 22.70 2.03 -5.42
CA GLY A 346 22.76 0.89 -4.52
C GLY A 346 24.19 0.45 -4.24
N VAL A 347 24.36 -0.79 -3.81
CA VAL A 347 25.66 -1.40 -3.54
C VAL A 347 25.76 -2.78 -4.17
N ASN A 348 26.97 -3.30 -4.32
CA ASN A 348 27.26 -4.62 -4.87
C ASN A 348 26.49 -4.88 -6.17
N TYR A 349 26.63 -3.96 -7.13
CA TYR A 349 26.06 -4.13 -8.47
C TYR A 349 26.64 -5.40 -9.13
N SER A 350 25.75 -6.25 -9.65
CA SER A 350 26.11 -7.45 -10.40
C SER A 350 25.38 -7.50 -11.73
N GLU A 351 26.07 -7.96 -12.77
CA GLU A 351 25.51 -8.19 -14.11
C GLU A 351 24.88 -9.58 -14.24
N TYR A 352 25.30 -10.53 -13.40
CA TYR A 352 24.85 -11.92 -13.45
C TYR A 352 23.98 -12.29 -12.25
N PRO A 353 22.87 -13.03 -12.43
CA PRO A 353 22.36 -13.56 -13.71
C PRO A 353 21.58 -12.51 -14.52
N LYS A 354 21.33 -11.34 -13.94
CA LYS A 354 20.78 -10.15 -14.57
C LYS A 354 21.25 -8.93 -13.78
N TYR A 355 21.23 -7.73 -14.37
CA TYR A 355 21.58 -6.48 -13.68
C TYR A 355 20.76 -6.27 -12.40
N HIS A 356 21.45 -6.17 -11.25
CA HIS A 356 20.84 -5.92 -9.96
C HIS A 356 21.83 -5.37 -8.93
N PHE A 357 21.31 -4.84 -7.82
CA PHE A 357 22.08 -4.62 -6.60
C PHE A 357 21.95 -5.84 -5.72
N SER A 358 23.02 -6.61 -5.53
CA SER A 358 22.96 -7.84 -4.76
C SER A 358 22.55 -7.55 -3.32
N GLY A 359 21.49 -8.23 -2.88
CA GLY A 359 20.85 -8.02 -1.58
C GLY A 359 19.62 -7.11 -1.62
N ASN A 360 19.33 -6.48 -2.77
CA ASN A 360 18.14 -5.69 -3.06
C ASN A 360 17.87 -4.50 -2.11
N PHE A 361 18.93 -3.79 -1.70
CA PHE A 361 18.80 -2.52 -0.97
C PHE A 361 19.24 -1.38 -1.89
N TRP A 362 18.46 -0.30 -1.96
CA TRP A 362 18.75 0.81 -2.88
C TRP A 362 17.96 2.08 -2.53
N TRP A 363 18.43 3.19 -3.08
CA TRP A 363 17.73 4.48 -3.13
C TRP A 363 17.31 4.78 -4.57
N ALA A 364 16.10 5.28 -4.83
CA ALA A 364 15.64 5.66 -6.17
C ALA A 364 14.80 6.95 -6.18
N ASN A 365 14.71 7.60 -7.34
CA ASN A 365 13.74 8.66 -7.60
C ASN A 365 12.40 8.08 -8.06
N SER A 366 11.28 8.57 -7.51
CA SER A 366 9.95 8.08 -7.88
C SER A 366 9.65 8.29 -9.35
N ASP A 367 10.17 9.35 -9.98
CA ASP A 367 9.99 9.61 -11.41
C ASP A 367 10.58 8.53 -12.31
N TYR A 368 11.65 7.88 -11.84
CA TYR A 368 12.17 6.68 -12.48
C TYR A 368 11.30 5.45 -12.19
N ILE A 369 10.94 5.22 -10.92
CA ILE A 369 10.11 4.07 -10.54
C ILE A 369 8.78 4.03 -11.32
N LYS A 370 8.16 5.19 -11.60
CA LYS A 370 6.95 5.33 -12.43
C LYS A 370 7.07 4.69 -13.81
N GLN A 371 8.29 4.58 -14.36
CA GLN A 371 8.60 4.03 -15.68
C GLN A 371 8.80 2.51 -15.66
N LEU A 372 9.04 1.92 -14.49
CA LEU A 372 9.17 0.47 -14.34
C LEU A 372 7.84 -0.24 -14.59
N ASN A 373 7.92 -1.49 -15.04
CA ASN A 373 6.73 -2.33 -15.17
C ASN A 373 6.15 -2.64 -13.79
N ALA A 374 4.88 -2.29 -13.57
CA ALA A 374 4.17 -2.57 -12.33
C ALA A 374 4.10 -4.07 -12.00
N LYS A 375 4.09 -4.93 -13.03
CA LYS A 375 4.00 -6.38 -12.86
C LYS A 375 5.39 -7.00 -12.76
N ILE A 376 5.73 -7.45 -11.56
CA ILE A 376 6.97 -8.17 -11.28
C ILE A 376 6.81 -9.64 -11.69
N GLY A 377 7.81 -10.21 -12.37
CA GLY A 377 7.80 -11.62 -12.80
C GLY A 377 7.66 -12.59 -11.61
N SER A 378 7.29 -13.85 -11.86
CA SER A 378 6.88 -14.81 -10.82
C SER A 378 8.02 -15.59 -10.14
N THR A 379 9.26 -15.50 -10.62
CA THR A 379 10.38 -16.30 -10.07
C THR A 379 11.05 -15.62 -8.87
N TYR A 380 11.74 -16.39 -8.03
CA TYR A 380 12.35 -15.92 -6.77
C TYR A 380 13.15 -14.62 -6.91
N HIS A 381 13.95 -14.50 -7.96
CA HIS A 381 14.85 -13.37 -8.16
C HIS A 381 14.23 -12.16 -8.86
N CYS A 382 12.99 -12.26 -9.37
CA CYS A 382 12.38 -11.14 -10.08
C CYS A 382 12.29 -9.83 -9.27
N PRO A 383 12.00 -9.83 -7.95
CA PRO A 383 12.03 -8.61 -7.15
C PRO A 383 13.41 -7.92 -7.14
N GLU A 384 14.48 -8.70 -6.99
CA GLU A 384 15.87 -8.20 -6.96
C GLU A 384 16.30 -7.58 -8.30
N PHE A 385 15.79 -8.10 -9.41
CA PHE A 385 16.11 -7.60 -10.75
C PHE A 385 15.25 -6.42 -11.19
N TRP A 386 14.15 -6.14 -10.49
CA TRP A 386 13.13 -5.20 -10.94
C TRP A 386 13.64 -3.76 -11.02
N ALA A 387 14.42 -3.33 -10.02
CA ALA A 387 14.82 -1.93 -9.87
C ALA A 387 15.76 -1.42 -10.98
N LEU A 388 16.50 -2.32 -11.65
CA LEU A 388 17.37 -2.00 -12.80
C LEU A 388 16.81 -2.51 -14.14
N ASN A 389 15.55 -2.95 -14.17
CA ASN A 389 14.92 -3.52 -15.36
C ASN A 389 14.30 -2.43 -16.27
N HIS A 390 15.11 -1.46 -16.72
CA HIS A 390 14.72 -0.44 -17.69
C HIS A 390 15.91 -0.03 -18.55
N ASP A 391 15.75 0.02 -19.87
CA ASP A 391 16.87 0.17 -20.82
C ASP A 391 17.59 1.52 -20.75
N SER A 392 16.94 2.56 -20.20
CA SER A 392 17.50 3.91 -20.09
C SER A 392 17.93 4.30 -18.67
N VAL A 393 17.93 3.38 -17.71
CA VAL A 393 18.26 3.68 -16.31
C VAL A 393 19.65 4.29 -16.18
N LYS A 394 19.78 5.41 -15.49
CA LYS A 394 21.06 5.93 -15.01
C LYS A 394 21.22 5.51 -13.56
N PHE A 395 22.29 4.82 -13.22
CA PHE A 395 22.49 4.37 -11.85
C PHE A 395 23.94 4.46 -11.41
N CYS A 396 24.16 4.46 -10.10
CA CYS A 396 25.49 4.27 -9.56
C CYS A 396 25.54 3.20 -8.48
N CYS A 397 26.65 2.46 -8.47
CA CYS A 397 27.03 1.56 -7.39
C CYS A 397 27.92 2.38 -6.43
N ILE A 398 27.40 2.71 -5.25
CA ILE A 398 28.11 3.53 -4.25
C ILE A 398 29.35 2.79 -3.75
N PHE A 399 29.22 1.49 -3.55
CA PHE A 399 30.30 0.61 -3.13
C PHE A 399 30.07 -0.80 -3.64
N ASP A 400 31.14 -1.46 -4.04
CA ASP A 400 31.14 -2.86 -4.45
C ASP A 400 32.29 -3.58 -3.74
N SER A 401 31.94 -4.53 -2.88
CA SER A 401 32.91 -5.29 -2.10
C SER A 401 33.72 -6.30 -2.92
N LYS A 402 33.29 -6.63 -4.15
CA LYS A 402 33.92 -7.61 -5.05
C LYS A 402 34.07 -9.03 -4.49
N ILE A 403 33.23 -9.41 -3.53
CA ILE A 403 33.26 -10.75 -2.89
C ILE A 403 31.88 -11.42 -2.92
N ASP A 404 31.87 -12.75 -2.80
CA ASP A 404 30.67 -13.51 -2.51
C ASP A 404 30.40 -13.52 -1.00
N HIS A 405 29.43 -12.70 -0.58
CA HIS A 405 29.00 -12.54 0.81
C HIS A 405 28.34 -13.78 1.43
N TYR A 406 28.03 -14.83 0.66
CA TYR A 406 27.67 -16.11 1.27
C TYR A 406 28.89 -16.89 1.71
N GLN A 407 30.02 -16.74 1.01
CA GLN A 407 31.20 -17.58 1.22
C GLN A 407 32.31 -16.88 2.00
N THR A 408 32.40 -15.55 1.88
CA THR A 408 33.51 -14.76 2.42
C THR A 408 33.00 -13.72 3.43
N PRO A 409 33.60 -13.64 4.64
CA PRO A 409 33.24 -12.62 5.62
C PRO A 409 33.65 -11.21 5.15
N PHE A 410 32.93 -10.19 5.61
CA PHE A 410 33.20 -8.79 5.29
C PHE A 410 33.03 -7.91 6.54
N PRO A 411 33.95 -8.05 7.52
CA PRO A 411 33.82 -7.35 8.79
C PRO A 411 33.90 -5.83 8.63
N ASP A 412 33.32 -5.11 9.59
CA ASP A 412 33.12 -3.66 9.60
C ASP A 412 34.37 -2.84 9.25
N ASN A 413 35.55 -3.31 9.66
CA ASN A 413 36.81 -2.62 9.40
C ASN A 413 37.21 -2.59 7.91
N LEU A 414 36.55 -3.39 7.06
CA LEU A 414 36.74 -3.38 5.60
C LEU A 414 35.80 -2.39 4.89
N ILE A 415 34.79 -1.84 5.58
CA ILE A 415 33.90 -0.83 5.00
C ILE A 415 34.66 0.51 4.95
N PRO A 416 34.86 1.12 3.77
CA PRO A 416 35.63 2.35 3.68
C PRO A 416 34.86 3.53 4.27
N ARG A 417 35.60 4.53 4.78
CA ARG A 417 35.02 5.79 5.28
C ARG A 417 34.64 6.77 4.17
N HIS A 418 35.20 6.58 2.98
CA HIS A 418 34.96 7.39 1.79
C HIS A 418 34.60 6.49 0.63
N PHE A 419 33.52 6.83 -0.08
CA PHE A 419 33.01 6.06 -1.20
C PHE A 419 33.32 6.78 -2.52
N GLN A 420 33.75 6.01 -3.51
CA GLN A 420 33.93 6.46 -4.90
C GLN A 420 32.94 5.67 -5.77
N PRO A 421 31.73 6.21 -6.02
CA PRO A 421 30.73 5.47 -6.78
C PRO A 421 31.16 5.23 -8.22
N THR A 422 30.74 4.09 -8.76
CA THR A 422 30.84 3.80 -10.20
C THR A 422 29.49 4.08 -10.86
N PHE A 423 29.50 4.80 -11.98
CA PHE A 423 28.30 5.23 -12.69
C PHE A 423 28.06 4.41 -13.97
N TYR A 424 26.78 4.20 -14.27
CA TYR A 424 26.30 3.34 -15.35
C TYR A 424 25.08 3.96 -16.03
N VAL A 425 24.91 3.68 -17.31
CA VAL A 425 23.76 4.08 -18.13
C VAL A 425 23.24 2.86 -18.89
N GLY A 426 21.92 2.69 -18.87
CA GLY A 426 21.21 1.57 -19.45
C GLY A 426 21.62 0.23 -18.85
N THR A 427 21.71 -0.81 -19.67
CA THR A 427 22.10 -2.17 -19.27
C THR A 427 23.59 -2.31 -18.89
N GLY A 428 24.19 -1.32 -18.22
CA GLY A 428 25.52 -1.42 -17.60
C GLY A 428 26.68 -0.76 -18.35
N ALA A 429 26.44 0.05 -19.38
CA ALA A 429 27.51 0.81 -20.00
C ALA A 429 28.02 1.90 -19.05
N LYS A 430 29.32 1.92 -18.73
CA LYS A 430 29.91 2.98 -17.89
C LYS A 430 29.73 4.34 -18.56
N SER A 431 29.14 5.31 -17.88
CA SER A 431 29.18 6.71 -18.35
C SER A 431 30.62 7.22 -18.25
N ARG A 432 31.13 7.78 -19.34
CA ARG A 432 32.45 8.45 -19.35
C ARG A 432 32.45 9.73 -18.55
#